data_AF-A0A3C0QC99-F1
#
_entry.id   AF-A0A3C0QC99-F1
#
_cell.length_a   1.000
_cell.length_b   1.000
_cell.length_c   1.000
_cell.angle_alpha   90.00
_cell.angle_beta   90.00
_cell.angle_gamma   90.00
#
_symmetry.space_group_name_H-M   'P 1'
#
loop_
_entity.id
_entity.type
_entity.pdbx_description
1 polymer ?
#
loop_
_entity_poly.entity_id
_entity_poly.type
_entity_poly.pdbx_seq_one_letter_code
_entity_poly.pdbx_strand_id
1 'polypeptide(L)'
;MEIRVMSWNMAGAKLFEHLDPPPGPAAGSYIAAFRDVWDRSIGPWLGTPQGEGPDIMLLQECIGFEDLSPEPTGRWQSGKMLLEQIFPGYECFFFPSVTSHKNPHPGKWQRYENGGEVDACIPGYVDARQGYGICIRKGLGSRKLWIPYRDPRNASADADLPGPDCHACFESIGFTPGLYLGSRDTEPRAVLMGRTRLESADETRYLNYLNVHLNTLTGEREGSIRLNRMASSSRLRQIDLILDNVVSAYQEASEYKMPDTVTGGKADIWIIGGDFNATYDAEEIEHIRRMGFVDALPDKQLHDADPDSPYHGQTGTKWSLHNASTPAVVLDHIFCGLEHSTFAAGGVDVSGSRRPYRPHFDRAEFASDHAVLYAKIRLPA
;
A
#
# COMPACT_ATOMS: atom_id res chain seq x y z
N MET A 1 22.74 7.84 -0.92
CA MET A 1 21.35 8.26 -0.59
C MET A 1 20.60 7.14 0.14
N GLU A 2 19.65 7.45 1.03
CA GLU A 2 18.88 6.46 1.82
C GLU A 2 17.38 6.72 1.71
N ILE A 3 16.58 5.65 1.59
CA ILE A 3 15.12 5.69 1.45
C ILE A 3 14.52 4.66 2.41
N ARG A 4 13.46 5.04 3.12
CA ARG A 4 12.75 4.19 4.07
C ARG A 4 11.32 3.99 3.60
N VAL A 5 10.91 2.77 3.27
CA VAL A 5 9.57 2.46 2.79
C VAL A 5 8.90 1.49 3.75
N MET A 6 7.65 1.77 4.11
CA MET A 6 6.80 0.85 4.83
C MET A 6 5.66 0.36 3.93
N SER A 7 5.29 -0.90 4.05
CA SER A 7 4.06 -1.43 3.45
C SER A 7 3.21 -2.12 4.50
N TRP A 8 1.90 -1.90 4.47
CA TRP A 8 0.99 -2.54 5.40
C TRP A 8 -0.43 -2.68 4.85
N ASN A 9 -0.94 -3.91 4.83
CA ASN A 9 -2.36 -4.17 4.66
C ASN A 9 -3.06 -3.97 6.03
N MET A 10 -3.86 -2.90 6.12
CA MET A 10 -4.49 -2.49 7.38
C MET A 10 -5.74 -3.32 7.72
N ALA A 11 -6.24 -4.16 6.80
CA ALA A 11 -7.48 -4.92 6.97
C ALA A 11 -8.67 -4.04 7.43
N GLY A 12 -8.73 -2.79 6.94
CA GLY A 12 -9.61 -1.75 7.49
C GLY A 12 -11.10 -2.01 7.30
N ALA A 13 -11.49 -2.93 6.41
CA ALA A 13 -12.88 -3.32 6.20
C ALA A 13 -13.56 -3.83 7.48
N LYS A 14 -12.79 -4.35 8.45
CA LYS A 14 -13.32 -4.77 9.75
C LYS A 14 -13.95 -3.63 10.56
N LEU A 15 -13.55 -2.36 10.33
CA LEU A 15 -14.20 -1.24 11.00
C LEU A 15 -15.69 -1.18 10.69
N PHE A 16 -16.13 -1.58 9.50
CA PHE A 16 -17.55 -1.47 9.15
C PHE A 16 -18.45 -2.30 10.07
N GLU A 17 -17.90 -3.30 10.79
CA GLU A 17 -18.60 -4.10 11.79
C GLU A 17 -18.58 -3.46 13.20
N HIS A 18 -17.76 -2.43 13.41
CA HIS A 18 -17.44 -1.85 14.70
C HIS A 18 -17.51 -0.31 14.71
N LEU A 19 -18.53 0.25 14.05
CA LEU A 19 -18.76 1.70 14.01
C LEU A 19 -19.15 2.25 15.39
N ASP A 20 -18.55 3.37 15.79
CA ASP A 20 -18.87 4.02 17.06
C ASP A 20 -20.29 4.64 17.05
N PRO A 21 -21.01 4.63 18.18
CA PRO A 21 -22.36 5.18 18.26
C PRO A 21 -22.39 6.71 18.09
N PRO A 22 -23.52 7.28 17.61
CA PRO A 22 -23.71 8.73 17.58
C PRO A 22 -23.76 9.31 19.01
N PRO A 23 -23.46 10.62 19.19
CA PRO A 23 -23.23 11.64 18.16
C PRO A 23 -21.77 11.75 17.67
N GLY A 24 -20.86 10.89 18.14
CA GLY A 24 -19.43 10.98 17.83
C GLY A 24 -19.06 10.58 16.40
N PRO A 25 -17.77 10.75 16.03
CA PRO A 25 -17.16 10.16 14.84
C PRO A 25 -17.47 8.66 14.72
N ALA A 26 -17.84 8.18 13.53
CA ALA A 26 -18.13 6.76 13.31
C ALA A 26 -16.87 5.87 13.41
N ALA A 27 -15.69 6.43 13.18
CA ALA A 27 -14.42 5.70 13.12
C ALA A 27 -13.49 5.97 14.32
N GLY A 28 -13.98 6.54 15.43
CA GLY A 28 -13.14 6.94 16.56
C GLY A 28 -12.34 5.77 17.16
N SER A 29 -12.99 4.65 17.44
CA SER A 29 -12.39 3.42 17.93
C SER A 29 -11.32 2.86 17.00
N TYR A 30 -11.54 2.91 15.69
CA TYR A 30 -10.58 2.47 14.68
C TYR A 30 -9.34 3.35 14.67
N ILE A 31 -9.53 4.68 14.64
CA ILE A 31 -8.41 5.64 14.72
C ILE A 31 -7.61 5.40 15.99
N ALA A 32 -8.29 5.27 17.14
CA ALA A 32 -7.64 5.04 18.43
C ALA A 32 -6.83 3.74 18.45
N ALA A 33 -7.40 2.62 17.95
CA ALA A 33 -6.73 1.34 17.91
C ALA A 33 -5.47 1.35 17.02
N PHE A 34 -5.58 1.88 15.79
CA PHE A 34 -4.44 1.93 14.88
C PHE A 34 -3.37 2.93 15.31
N ARG A 35 -3.78 4.04 15.92
CA ARG A 35 -2.85 5.02 16.48
C ARG A 35 -2.10 4.47 17.70
N ASP A 36 -2.79 3.76 18.60
CA ASP A 36 -2.15 3.12 19.75
C ASP A 36 -1.11 2.08 19.30
N VAL A 37 -1.47 1.25 18.30
CA VAL A 37 -0.55 0.31 17.66
C VAL A 37 0.65 1.01 17.03
N TRP A 38 0.42 2.13 16.33
CA TRP A 38 1.49 2.94 15.75
C TRP A 38 2.44 3.48 16.83
N ASP A 39 1.90 4.09 17.88
CA ASP A 39 2.68 4.78 18.92
C ASP A 39 3.39 3.80 19.87
N ARG A 40 2.79 2.64 20.17
CA ARG A 40 3.26 1.71 21.21
C ARG A 40 3.89 0.42 20.71
N SER A 41 3.62 0.04 19.46
CA SER A 41 4.15 -1.20 18.87
C SER A 41 5.04 -0.92 17.66
N ILE A 42 4.49 -0.32 16.59
CA ILE A 42 5.23 -0.13 15.32
C ILE A 42 6.35 0.90 15.48
N GLY A 43 6.09 2.09 16.05
CA GLY A 43 7.08 3.15 16.24
C GLY A 43 8.30 2.69 17.06
N PRO A 44 8.11 2.09 18.24
CA PRO A 44 9.20 1.50 19.02
C PRO A 44 9.94 0.40 18.24
N TRP A 45 9.24 -0.46 17.50
CA TRP A 45 9.88 -1.47 16.65
C TRP A 45 10.72 -0.83 15.54
N LEU A 46 10.29 0.29 14.94
CA LEU A 46 11.09 1.04 13.97
C LEU A 46 12.32 1.70 14.61
N GLY A 47 12.38 1.77 15.94
CA GLY A 47 13.49 2.33 16.69
C GLY A 47 13.51 3.85 16.64
N THR A 48 12.34 4.49 16.68
CA THR A 48 12.20 5.95 16.52
C THR A 48 11.88 6.65 17.85
N PRO A 49 12.88 7.15 18.62
CA PRO A 49 12.59 8.08 19.70
C PRO A 49 12.11 9.44 19.18
N GLN A 50 12.64 9.90 18.03
CA GLN A 50 12.56 11.30 17.56
C GLN A 50 12.72 11.47 16.01
N GLY A 51 12.04 10.67 15.17
CA GLY A 51 11.85 11.07 13.75
C GLY A 51 12.47 10.20 12.63
N GLU A 52 12.93 8.98 12.89
CA GLU A 52 13.40 8.06 11.84
C GLU A 52 12.31 7.11 11.29
N GLY A 53 11.09 7.60 11.04
CA GLY A 53 10.01 6.76 10.50
C GLY A 53 10.29 6.24 9.06
N PRO A 54 9.30 5.65 8.38
CA PRO A 54 9.34 5.52 6.93
C PRO A 54 9.18 6.88 6.26
N ASP A 55 9.82 7.08 5.12
CA ASP A 55 9.64 8.25 4.27
C ASP A 55 8.33 8.15 3.47
N ILE A 56 7.99 6.94 3.04
CA ILE A 56 6.78 6.60 2.30
C ILE A 56 6.11 5.38 2.92
N MET A 57 4.80 5.43 3.11
CA MET A 57 3.97 4.31 3.52
C MET A 57 3.01 3.92 2.39
N LEU A 58 3.00 2.64 2.04
CA LEU A 58 2.12 2.04 1.04
C LEU A 58 1.08 1.20 1.79
N LEU A 59 -0.16 1.67 1.85
CA LEU A 59 -1.20 1.06 2.67
C LEU A 59 -2.29 0.42 1.80
N GLN A 60 -2.71 -0.79 2.16
CA GLN A 60 -3.79 -1.52 1.49
C GLN A 60 -4.98 -1.72 2.43
N GLU A 61 -6.17 -1.93 1.85
CA GLU A 61 -7.42 -2.10 2.58
C GLU A 61 -7.75 -0.95 3.54
N CYS A 62 -7.28 0.25 3.22
CA CYS A 62 -7.70 1.47 3.90
C CYS A 62 -9.18 1.70 3.64
N ILE A 63 -9.83 2.42 4.54
CA ILE A 63 -11.25 2.72 4.47
C ILE A 63 -11.51 4.21 4.61
N GLY A 64 -12.73 4.62 4.27
CA GLY A 64 -13.21 5.96 4.49
C GLY A 64 -14.69 6.08 4.17
N PHE A 65 -15.25 7.24 4.45
CA PHE A 65 -16.64 7.54 4.19
C PHE A 65 -16.78 8.86 3.43
N GLU A 66 -17.88 9.02 2.70
CA GLU A 66 -18.35 10.31 2.19
C GLU A 66 -19.83 10.46 2.56
N ASP A 67 -20.14 11.50 3.33
CA ASP A 67 -21.51 11.88 3.68
C ASP A 67 -22.11 12.63 2.48
N LEU A 68 -23.02 11.97 1.75
CA LEU A 68 -23.70 12.52 0.57
C LEU A 68 -24.97 13.30 0.95
N SER A 69 -25.26 13.47 2.23
CA SER A 69 -26.41 14.27 2.66
C SER A 69 -26.21 15.76 2.30
N PRO A 70 -27.30 16.53 2.12
CA PRO A 70 -27.20 17.97 1.88
C PRO A 70 -26.51 18.74 3.00
N GLU A 71 -26.54 18.21 4.23
CA GLU A 71 -25.95 18.80 5.43
C GLU A 71 -25.06 17.78 6.14
N PRO A 72 -23.79 17.61 5.69
CA PRO A 72 -22.86 16.66 6.28
C PRO A 72 -22.66 16.89 7.78
N THR A 73 -22.83 15.82 8.55
CA THR A 73 -22.87 15.90 10.03
C THR A 73 -21.49 15.90 10.70
N GLY A 74 -20.41 15.66 9.93
CA GLY A 74 -19.05 15.44 10.44
C GLY A 74 -18.83 14.08 11.11
N ARG A 75 -19.89 13.28 11.27
CA ARG A 75 -19.84 11.91 11.80
C ARG A 75 -19.05 10.95 10.92
N TRP A 76 -19.04 11.15 9.61
CA TRP A 76 -18.42 10.26 8.63
C TRP A 76 -17.12 10.86 8.12
N GLN A 77 -15.99 10.29 8.54
CA GLN A 77 -14.67 10.81 8.20
C GLN A 77 -14.19 10.27 6.84
N SER A 78 -13.57 11.14 6.04
CA SER A 78 -12.91 10.70 4.81
C SER A 78 -11.69 9.84 5.10
N GLY A 79 -11.32 8.96 4.17
CA GLY A 79 -10.13 8.10 4.35
C GLY A 79 -8.83 8.91 4.55
N LYS A 80 -8.70 10.07 3.91
CA LYS A 80 -7.60 11.02 4.18
C LYS A 80 -7.56 11.43 5.65
N MET A 81 -8.68 11.92 6.18
CA MET A 81 -8.78 12.35 7.57
C MET A 81 -8.49 11.22 8.57
N LEU A 82 -8.93 9.99 8.26
CA LEU A 82 -8.63 8.83 9.09
C LEU A 82 -7.13 8.56 9.13
N LEU A 83 -6.48 8.48 7.96
CA LEU A 83 -5.05 8.19 7.85
C LEU A 83 -4.19 9.28 8.50
N GLU A 84 -4.52 10.56 8.33
CA GLU A 84 -3.79 11.68 8.95
C GLU A 84 -3.89 11.68 10.49
N GLN A 85 -4.99 11.19 11.05
CA GLN A 85 -5.15 11.05 12.50
C GLN A 85 -4.40 9.84 13.07
N ILE A 86 -4.27 8.76 12.29
CA ILE A 86 -3.51 7.57 12.64
C ILE A 86 -2.00 7.83 12.54
N PHE A 87 -1.55 8.51 11.49
CA PHE A 87 -0.14 8.76 11.17
C PHE A 87 0.20 10.26 11.26
N PRO A 88 0.22 10.85 12.47
CA PRO A 88 0.60 12.24 12.62
C PRO A 88 2.04 12.46 12.14
N GLY A 89 2.27 13.54 11.39
CA GLY A 89 3.57 13.84 10.77
C GLY A 89 3.71 13.40 9.32
N TYR A 90 2.66 12.78 8.77
CA TYR A 90 2.56 12.43 7.36
C TYR A 90 1.49 13.28 6.66
N GLU A 91 1.69 13.51 5.37
CA GLU A 91 0.64 13.91 4.44
C GLU A 91 0.08 12.63 3.81
N CYS A 92 -1.22 12.39 4.00
CA CYS A 92 -1.85 11.14 3.57
C CYS A 92 -2.87 11.36 2.46
N PHE A 93 -2.94 10.37 1.59
CA PHE A 93 -3.80 10.33 0.42
C PHE A 93 -4.58 9.02 0.43
N PHE A 94 -5.87 9.11 0.11
CA PHE A 94 -6.76 7.96 0.06
C PHE A 94 -7.36 7.80 -1.33
N PHE A 95 -7.33 6.57 -1.84
CA PHE A 95 -7.80 6.21 -3.18
C PHE A 95 -8.80 5.06 -3.06
N PRO A 96 -10.10 5.36 -3.05
CA PRO A 96 -11.13 4.32 -2.96
C PRO A 96 -11.15 3.50 -4.25
N SER A 97 -11.14 2.18 -4.14
CA SER A 97 -11.30 1.26 -5.28
C SER A 97 -12.69 0.62 -5.29
N VAL A 98 -13.18 0.22 -4.11
CA VAL A 98 -14.51 -0.36 -3.91
C VAL A 98 -15.35 0.62 -3.09
N THR A 99 -16.55 0.96 -3.56
CA THR A 99 -17.43 1.92 -2.88
C THR A 99 -18.87 1.42 -2.86
N SER A 100 -19.68 1.84 -1.89
CA SER A 100 -21.09 1.42 -1.82
C SER A 100 -21.96 2.06 -2.91
N HIS A 101 -21.54 3.17 -3.52
CA HIS A 101 -22.31 3.87 -4.56
C HIS A 101 -21.74 3.77 -5.98
N LYS A 102 -20.44 4.06 -6.17
CA LYS A 102 -19.86 4.20 -7.52
C LYS A 102 -19.45 2.86 -8.14
N ASN A 103 -18.94 1.95 -7.31
CA ASN A 103 -18.52 0.59 -7.71
C ASN A 103 -19.13 -0.46 -6.77
N PRO A 104 -20.47 -0.59 -6.72
CA PRO A 104 -21.16 -1.32 -5.66
C PRO A 104 -21.00 -2.83 -5.79
N HIS A 105 -20.23 -3.45 -4.89
CA HIS A 105 -20.11 -4.91 -4.80
C HIS A 105 -21.14 -5.44 -3.81
N PRO A 106 -22.29 -6.00 -4.26
CA PRO A 106 -23.40 -6.31 -3.36
C PRO A 106 -23.01 -7.35 -2.31
N GLY A 107 -22.20 -8.36 -2.69
CA GLY A 107 -21.69 -9.36 -1.75
C GLY A 107 -20.81 -8.77 -0.63
N LYS A 108 -20.35 -7.53 -0.78
CA LYS A 108 -19.59 -6.79 0.24
C LYS A 108 -20.50 -5.87 1.05
N TRP A 109 -21.35 -5.10 0.38
CA TRP A 109 -22.05 -3.97 1.00
C TRP A 109 -23.43 -4.30 1.59
N GLN A 110 -24.15 -5.28 1.04
CA GLN A 110 -25.52 -5.60 1.47
C GLN A 110 -25.62 -5.95 2.95
N ARG A 111 -24.57 -6.52 3.53
CA ARG A 111 -24.55 -6.87 4.95
C ARG A 111 -24.60 -5.67 5.90
N TYR A 112 -24.20 -4.48 5.45
CA TYR A 112 -24.21 -3.23 6.23
C TYR A 112 -25.48 -2.39 6.03
N GLU A 113 -26.41 -2.86 5.19
CA GLU A 113 -27.71 -2.20 5.00
C GLU A 113 -28.64 -2.48 6.19
N ASN A 114 -29.68 -1.68 6.34
CA ASN A 114 -30.66 -1.89 7.42
C ASN A 114 -31.37 -3.25 7.25
N GLY A 115 -31.29 -4.11 8.26
CA GLY A 115 -31.76 -5.49 8.20
C GLY A 115 -30.76 -6.48 7.56
N GLY A 116 -29.52 -6.04 7.34
CA GLY A 116 -28.41 -6.89 6.90
C GLY A 116 -27.85 -7.80 7.99
N GLU A 117 -26.69 -8.41 7.73
CA GLU A 117 -26.10 -9.43 8.61
C GLU A 117 -25.34 -8.85 9.81
N VAL A 118 -25.03 -7.56 9.82
CA VAL A 118 -24.31 -6.91 10.92
C VAL A 118 -25.11 -5.78 11.56
N ASP A 119 -24.92 -5.61 12.87
CA ASP A 119 -25.63 -4.57 13.65
C ASP A 119 -25.21 -3.15 13.27
N ALA A 120 -23.97 -2.98 12.77
CA ALA A 120 -23.42 -1.71 12.35
C ALA A 120 -23.99 -1.29 10.97
N CYS A 121 -25.17 -0.68 10.98
CA CYS A 121 -25.82 -0.18 9.77
C CYS A 121 -25.13 1.09 9.25
N ILE A 122 -24.82 1.11 7.95
CA ILE A 122 -24.37 2.29 7.22
C ILE A 122 -25.57 2.89 6.47
N PRO A 123 -25.96 4.14 6.76
CA PRO A 123 -27.08 4.77 6.07
C PRO A 123 -26.86 4.89 4.57
N GLY A 124 -27.92 4.77 3.77
CA GLY A 124 -27.83 4.84 2.30
C GLY A 124 -27.39 6.19 1.73
N TYR A 125 -27.30 7.25 2.55
CA TYR A 125 -26.69 8.53 2.14
C TYR A 125 -25.17 8.59 2.38
N VAL A 126 -24.57 7.51 2.87
CA VAL A 126 -23.14 7.44 3.15
C VAL A 126 -22.49 6.51 2.15
N ASP A 127 -21.53 7.03 1.39
CA ASP A 127 -20.69 6.21 0.53
C ASP A 127 -19.56 5.59 1.37
N ALA A 128 -19.69 4.31 1.71
CA ALA A 128 -18.65 3.54 2.38
C ALA A 128 -17.60 3.12 1.37
N ARG A 129 -16.32 3.28 1.71
CA ARG A 129 -15.21 3.15 0.77
C ARG A 129 -14.12 2.26 1.33
N GLN A 130 -13.60 1.37 0.51
CA GLN A 130 -12.35 0.64 0.76
C GLN A 130 -11.40 0.86 -0.42
N GLY A 131 -10.11 0.94 -0.14
CA GLY A 131 -9.08 1.06 -1.16
C GLY A 131 -7.69 1.18 -0.56
N TYR A 132 -6.94 2.16 -1.06
CA TYR A 132 -5.51 2.27 -0.85
C TYR A 132 -5.15 3.59 -0.18
N GLY A 133 -4.10 3.56 0.63
CA GLY A 133 -3.51 4.74 1.25
C GLY A 133 -2.07 4.94 0.80
N ILE A 134 -1.66 6.19 0.62
CA ILE A 134 -0.26 6.56 0.53
C ILE A 134 -0.02 7.65 1.56
N CYS A 135 0.92 7.46 2.47
CA CYS A 135 1.33 8.50 3.42
C CYS A 135 2.80 8.84 3.19
N ILE A 136 3.10 10.12 2.99
CA ILE A 136 4.45 10.63 2.76
C ILE A 136 4.85 11.48 3.95
N ARG A 137 6.07 11.33 4.45
CA ARG A 137 6.55 12.16 5.55
C ARG A 137 6.48 13.63 5.15
N LYS A 138 5.90 14.48 6.01
CA LYS A 138 5.84 15.93 5.78
C LYS A 138 7.24 16.49 5.52
N GLY A 139 7.34 17.31 4.47
CA GLY A 139 8.61 17.86 3.98
C GLY A 139 9.21 17.11 2.80
N LEU A 140 8.75 15.90 2.48
CA LEU A 140 9.08 15.21 1.24
C LEU A 140 8.03 15.53 0.16
N GLY A 141 8.46 16.07 -0.97
CA GLY A 141 7.57 16.36 -2.09
C GLY A 141 7.23 15.11 -2.91
N SER A 142 5.98 14.97 -3.35
CA SER A 142 5.54 13.89 -4.24
C SER A 142 4.72 14.42 -5.42
N ARG A 143 4.77 13.69 -6.54
CA ARG A 143 4.19 14.07 -7.84
C ARG A 143 3.86 12.85 -8.69
N LYS A 144 3.12 13.08 -9.78
CA LYS A 144 2.80 12.06 -10.78
C LYS A 144 4.03 11.54 -11.50
N LEU A 145 3.90 10.33 -12.02
CA LEU A 145 4.92 9.70 -12.83
C LEU A 145 4.99 10.42 -14.20
N TRP A 146 3.86 10.53 -14.88
CA TRP A 146 3.69 11.27 -16.13
C TRP A 146 3.33 12.72 -15.84
N ILE A 147 4.33 13.60 -15.85
CA ILE A 147 4.12 15.04 -15.79
C ILE A 147 4.29 15.58 -17.21
N PRO A 148 3.21 16.03 -17.88
CA PRO A 148 3.29 16.42 -19.27
C PRO A 148 4.06 17.74 -19.42
N TYR A 149 5.28 17.72 -19.98
CA TYR A 149 5.93 18.92 -20.50
C TYR A 149 6.44 18.70 -21.93
N ARG A 150 5.76 19.31 -22.92
CA ARG A 150 6.14 19.25 -24.35
C ARG A 150 7.19 20.29 -24.78
N ASP A 151 7.37 21.41 -24.05
CA ASP A 151 8.45 22.40 -24.25
C ASP A 151 8.90 22.95 -22.88
N PRO A 152 10.17 22.75 -22.47
CA PRO A 152 10.72 23.15 -21.17
C PRO A 152 10.72 24.66 -20.86
N ARG A 153 10.39 25.55 -21.82
CA ARG A 153 10.35 27.01 -21.61
C ARG A 153 9.08 27.52 -20.89
N ASN A 154 8.10 26.65 -20.65
CA ASN A 154 6.86 26.94 -19.90
C ASN A 154 6.87 26.40 -18.45
N ALA A 155 7.92 25.72 -18.03
CA ALA A 155 8.12 25.32 -16.63
C ALA A 155 8.94 26.40 -15.92
N SER A 156 8.48 26.87 -14.73
CA SER A 156 9.22 27.83 -13.91
C SER A 156 10.53 27.22 -13.37
N ALA A 157 11.47 28.07 -12.95
CA ALA A 157 12.75 27.66 -12.35
C ALA A 157 12.59 26.81 -11.07
N ASP A 158 11.38 26.79 -10.49
CA ASP A 158 11.00 26.10 -9.25
C ASP A 158 9.77 25.19 -9.45
N ALA A 159 9.46 24.80 -10.69
CA ALA A 159 8.21 24.13 -11.06
C ALA A 159 8.14 22.63 -10.67
N ASP A 160 7.02 22.07 -10.17
CA ASP A 160 5.74 22.70 -9.81
C ASP A 160 4.93 21.90 -8.77
N LEU A 161 4.02 22.62 -8.10
CA LEU A 161 3.41 22.35 -6.79
C LEU A 161 1.97 21.79 -6.89
N PRO A 162 1.64 20.73 -6.15
CA PRO A 162 0.24 20.37 -5.90
C PRO A 162 -0.43 21.36 -4.92
N GLY A 163 -1.66 21.76 -5.23
CA GLY A 163 -2.52 22.42 -4.24
C GLY A 163 -2.90 21.49 -3.08
N PRO A 164 -3.36 22.01 -1.92
CA PRO A 164 -3.63 21.23 -0.70
C PRO A 164 -4.66 20.09 -0.83
N ASP A 165 -5.43 20.08 -1.93
CA ASP A 165 -6.48 19.09 -2.23
C ASP A 165 -6.15 18.22 -3.46
N CYS A 166 -4.91 18.25 -3.96
CA CYS A 166 -4.58 17.62 -5.23
C CYS A 166 -4.29 16.11 -5.09
N HIS A 167 -5.29 15.28 -5.37
CA HIS A 167 -5.07 13.87 -5.77
C HIS A 167 -4.25 13.75 -7.06
N ALA A 168 -4.00 14.87 -7.77
CA ALA A 168 -3.23 14.90 -9.00
C ALA A 168 -1.73 14.68 -8.82
N CYS A 169 -1.25 14.31 -7.63
CA CYS A 169 0.11 13.81 -7.41
C CYS A 169 0.29 12.32 -7.68
N PHE A 170 -0.80 11.58 -7.89
CA PHE A 170 -0.72 10.14 -8.06
C PHE A 170 -1.51 9.70 -9.28
N GLU A 171 -1.08 8.60 -9.85
CA GLU A 171 -1.81 7.89 -10.90
C GLU A 171 -2.37 6.60 -10.36
N SER A 172 -3.63 6.33 -10.67
CA SER A 172 -4.31 5.09 -10.32
C SER A 172 -4.61 4.33 -11.59
N ILE A 173 -4.00 3.15 -11.77
CA ILE A 173 -4.34 2.25 -12.86
C ILE A 173 -5.23 1.16 -12.30
N GLY A 174 -6.50 1.15 -12.73
CA GLY A 174 -7.46 0.13 -12.33
C GLY A 174 -7.20 -1.20 -13.03
N PHE A 175 -7.29 -2.28 -12.28
CA PHE A 175 -7.36 -3.64 -12.77
C PHE A 175 -8.82 -4.09 -12.82
N THR A 176 -9.32 -4.30 -14.04
CA THR A 176 -10.65 -4.87 -14.22
C THR A 176 -10.52 -6.40 -14.32
N PRO A 177 -11.23 -7.18 -13.49
CA PRO A 177 -11.18 -8.65 -13.55
C PRO A 177 -11.84 -9.25 -14.82
N GLY A 178 -12.32 -8.41 -15.76
CA GLY A 178 -12.93 -8.82 -17.02
C GLY A 178 -14.38 -9.32 -16.91
N LEU A 179 -14.81 -9.78 -15.72
CA LEU A 179 -16.20 -10.06 -15.38
C LEU A 179 -16.57 -9.34 -14.08
N TYR A 180 -17.74 -8.69 -14.06
CA TYR A 180 -18.31 -8.06 -12.87
C TYR A 180 -19.46 -8.93 -12.35
N LEU A 181 -19.22 -9.65 -11.26
CA LEU A 181 -20.23 -10.50 -10.62
C LEU A 181 -20.65 -9.97 -9.25
N GLY A 182 -20.07 -8.86 -8.80
CA GLY A 182 -20.38 -8.26 -7.51
C GLY A 182 -19.91 -9.10 -6.31
N SER A 183 -19.00 -10.05 -6.53
CA SER A 183 -18.39 -10.90 -5.51
C SER A 183 -16.96 -10.44 -5.19
N ARG A 184 -16.37 -11.02 -4.13
CA ARG A 184 -14.97 -10.80 -3.73
C ARG A 184 -13.99 -11.00 -4.89
N ASP A 185 -14.24 -12.02 -5.71
CA ASP A 185 -13.38 -12.42 -6.83
C ASP A 185 -13.35 -11.37 -7.96
N THR A 186 -14.34 -10.49 -7.99
CA THR A 186 -14.48 -9.45 -9.00
C THR A 186 -14.27 -8.03 -8.44
N GLU A 187 -13.80 -7.91 -7.19
CA GLU A 187 -13.50 -6.60 -6.60
C GLU A 187 -12.41 -5.87 -7.41
N PRO A 188 -12.62 -4.60 -7.80
CA PRO A 188 -11.64 -3.83 -8.54
C PRO A 188 -10.40 -3.62 -7.69
N ARG A 189 -9.25 -3.88 -8.30
CA ARG A 189 -7.94 -3.55 -7.74
C ARG A 189 -7.36 -2.37 -8.50
N ALA A 190 -6.34 -1.76 -7.94
CA ALA A 190 -5.57 -0.74 -8.60
C ALA A 190 -4.10 -0.84 -8.23
N VAL A 191 -3.27 -0.24 -9.08
CA VAL A 191 -1.92 0.18 -8.74
C VAL A 191 -1.97 1.67 -8.53
N LEU A 192 -1.47 2.15 -7.40
CA LEU A 192 -1.21 3.56 -7.22
C LEU A 192 0.25 3.85 -7.43
N MET A 193 0.53 4.93 -8.16
CA MET A 193 1.89 5.27 -8.57
C MET A 193 2.17 6.70 -8.14
N GLY A 194 3.32 6.89 -7.51
CA GLY A 194 3.84 8.19 -7.14
C GLY A 194 5.32 8.28 -7.44
N ARG A 195 5.82 9.51 -7.42
CA ARG A 195 7.22 9.81 -7.62
C ARG A 195 7.67 10.88 -6.65
N THR A 196 8.87 10.74 -6.12
CA THR A 196 9.53 11.79 -5.34
C THR A 196 10.90 12.08 -5.92
N ARG A 197 11.38 13.32 -5.75
CA ARG A 197 12.74 13.72 -6.12
C ARG A 197 13.60 13.61 -4.88
N LEU A 198 14.69 12.87 -4.99
CA LEU A 198 15.65 12.68 -3.93
C LEU A 198 16.92 13.47 -4.25
N GLU A 199 17.41 14.21 -3.27
CA GLU A 199 18.59 15.07 -3.41
C GLU A 199 19.56 14.81 -2.25
N SER A 200 20.84 14.77 -2.59
CA SER A 200 21.97 14.79 -1.66
C SER A 200 23.07 15.69 -2.23
N ALA A 201 24.15 15.91 -1.48
CA ALA A 201 25.19 16.87 -1.86
C ALA A 201 25.76 16.66 -3.28
N ASP A 202 25.86 15.40 -3.71
CA ASP A 202 26.52 15.02 -4.98
C ASP A 202 25.60 14.25 -5.94
N GLU A 203 24.34 13.99 -5.56
CA GLU A 203 23.47 13.05 -6.27
C GLU A 203 22.00 13.47 -6.23
N THR A 204 21.35 13.46 -7.40
CA THR A 204 19.91 13.68 -7.59
C THR A 204 19.30 12.51 -8.37
N ARG A 205 18.20 11.95 -7.87
CA ARG A 205 17.43 10.85 -8.52
C ARG A 205 15.94 11.07 -8.40
N TYR A 206 15.16 10.40 -9.25
CA TYR A 206 13.76 10.14 -8.94
C TYR A 206 13.57 8.77 -8.30
N LEU A 207 12.68 8.74 -7.32
CA LEU A 207 12.15 7.53 -6.72
C LEU A 207 10.70 7.39 -7.18
N ASN A 208 10.47 6.41 -8.06
CA ASN A 208 9.15 5.96 -8.47
C ASN A 208 8.70 4.85 -7.52
N TYR A 209 7.46 4.89 -7.08
CA TYR A 209 6.95 3.89 -6.15
C TYR A 209 5.51 3.52 -6.47
N LEU A 210 5.21 2.22 -6.33
CA LEU A 210 3.93 1.61 -6.63
C LEU A 210 3.38 0.96 -5.36
N ASN A 211 2.14 1.31 -5.00
CA ASN A 211 1.33 0.60 -4.03
C ASN A 211 0.44 -0.40 -4.78
N VAL A 212 0.59 -1.69 -4.49
CA VAL A 212 -0.17 -2.77 -5.13
C VAL A 212 -1.02 -3.55 -4.12
N HIS A 213 -2.16 -4.05 -4.60
CA HIS A 213 -2.90 -5.11 -3.93
C HIS A 213 -3.47 -5.99 -5.04
N LEU A 214 -2.83 -7.12 -5.31
CA LEU A 214 -3.18 -7.99 -6.43
C LEU A 214 -4.40 -8.85 -6.11
N ASN A 215 -5.01 -9.44 -7.14
CA ASN A 215 -6.23 -10.21 -6.98
C ASN A 215 -6.01 -11.48 -6.12
N THR A 216 -7.03 -11.78 -5.33
CA THR A 216 -7.23 -13.05 -4.62
C THR A 216 -8.58 -13.62 -5.04
N LEU A 217 -8.66 -14.93 -5.20
CA LEU A 217 -9.92 -15.63 -5.47
C LEU A 217 -10.39 -16.37 -4.21
N THR A 218 -11.70 -16.36 -3.97
CA THR A 218 -12.34 -17.12 -2.90
C THR A 218 -12.05 -18.60 -3.08
N GLY A 219 -11.62 -19.27 -2.01
CA GLY A 219 -11.22 -20.68 -2.06
C GLY A 219 -9.84 -20.94 -2.65
N GLU A 220 -9.06 -19.91 -3.01
CA GLU A 220 -7.66 -20.12 -3.36
C GLU A 220 -6.88 -20.67 -2.15
N ARG A 221 -5.92 -21.56 -2.41
CA ARG A 221 -5.12 -22.27 -1.41
C ARG A 221 -5.90 -23.25 -0.52
N GLU A 222 -7.16 -23.57 -0.85
CA GLU A 222 -7.97 -24.59 -0.16
C GLU A 222 -7.93 -25.98 -0.87
N GLY A 223 -6.91 -26.24 -1.69
CA GLY A 223 -6.68 -27.54 -2.34
C GLY A 223 -7.20 -27.67 -3.78
N SER A 224 -7.88 -26.64 -4.33
CA SER A 224 -8.32 -26.65 -5.73
C SER A 224 -7.21 -26.20 -6.68
N ILE A 225 -6.60 -27.16 -7.38
CA ILE A 225 -5.55 -26.90 -8.38
C ILE A 225 -6.03 -25.92 -9.46
N ARG A 226 -7.27 -26.09 -9.95
CA ARG A 226 -7.84 -25.22 -10.99
C ARG A 226 -7.96 -23.78 -10.50
N LEU A 227 -8.48 -23.56 -9.29
CA LEU A 227 -8.62 -22.21 -8.73
C LEU A 227 -7.25 -21.56 -8.49
N ASN A 228 -6.29 -22.30 -7.95
CA ASN A 228 -4.93 -21.79 -7.73
C ASN A 228 -4.27 -21.35 -9.04
N ARG A 229 -4.41 -22.13 -10.12
CA ARG A 229 -3.92 -21.74 -11.45
C ARG A 229 -4.62 -20.50 -11.99
N MET A 230 -5.95 -20.43 -11.87
CA MET A 230 -6.72 -19.26 -12.33
C MET A 230 -6.33 -17.99 -11.57
N ALA A 231 -6.17 -18.08 -10.25
CA ALA A 231 -5.73 -16.96 -9.42
C ALA A 231 -4.33 -16.49 -9.81
N SER A 232 -3.39 -17.45 -9.98
CA SER A 232 -2.02 -17.12 -10.39
C SER A 232 -1.95 -16.49 -11.78
N SER A 233 -2.66 -17.05 -12.77
CA SER A 233 -2.75 -16.44 -14.10
C SER A 233 -3.38 -15.04 -14.07
N SER A 234 -4.31 -14.75 -13.15
CA SER A 234 -4.84 -13.40 -12.97
C SER A 234 -3.80 -12.43 -12.45
N ARG A 235 -3.04 -12.83 -11.43
CA ARG A 235 -1.99 -11.97 -10.86
C ARG A 235 -0.82 -11.79 -11.81
N LEU A 236 -0.43 -12.81 -12.58
CA LEU A 236 0.57 -12.67 -13.65
C LEU A 236 0.20 -11.57 -14.63
N ARG A 237 -1.05 -11.54 -15.12
CA ARG A 237 -1.50 -10.44 -16.00
C ARG A 237 -1.43 -9.07 -15.35
N GLN A 238 -1.66 -8.97 -14.03
CA GLN A 238 -1.52 -7.72 -13.29
C GLN A 238 -0.05 -7.30 -13.18
N ILE A 239 0.84 -8.27 -12.95
CA ILE A 239 2.30 -8.05 -12.93
C ILE A 239 2.82 -7.67 -14.32
N ASP A 240 2.42 -8.35 -15.38
CA ASP A 240 2.81 -8.01 -16.75
C ASP A 240 2.40 -6.57 -17.08
N LEU A 241 1.17 -6.17 -16.70
CA LEU A 241 0.72 -4.79 -16.89
C LEU A 241 1.60 -3.80 -16.10
N ILE A 242 1.97 -4.11 -14.87
CA ILE A 242 2.88 -3.26 -14.07
C ILE A 242 4.25 -3.16 -14.73
N LEU A 243 4.87 -4.29 -15.09
CA LEU A 243 6.25 -4.30 -15.54
C LEU A 243 6.40 -3.81 -16.98
N ASP A 244 5.50 -4.22 -17.88
CA ASP A 244 5.58 -3.85 -19.30
C ASP A 244 4.96 -2.47 -19.54
N ASN A 245 3.74 -2.24 -19.07
CA ASN A 245 2.98 -1.04 -19.46
C ASN A 245 3.23 0.17 -18.56
N VAL A 246 3.86 -0.01 -17.39
CA VAL A 246 4.23 1.09 -16.49
C VAL A 246 5.74 1.23 -16.41
N VAL A 247 6.43 0.23 -15.88
CA VAL A 247 7.86 0.34 -15.61
C VAL A 247 8.64 0.46 -16.91
N SER A 248 8.45 -0.48 -17.85
CA SER A 248 9.15 -0.46 -19.14
C SER A 248 8.73 0.75 -19.99
N ALA A 249 7.44 1.06 -20.05
CA ALA A 249 6.96 2.26 -20.76
C ALA A 249 7.62 3.56 -20.24
N TYR A 250 7.82 3.71 -18.93
CA TYR A 250 8.54 4.86 -18.37
C TYR A 250 10.02 4.81 -18.74
N GLN A 251 10.63 3.63 -18.66
CA GLN A 251 12.02 3.43 -19.05
C GLN A 251 12.25 3.67 -20.56
N GLU A 252 11.24 3.59 -21.41
CA GLU A 252 11.33 3.95 -22.83
C GLU A 252 11.08 5.45 -23.07
N ALA A 253 10.31 6.09 -22.20
CA ALA A 253 9.95 7.50 -22.31
C ALA A 253 11.00 8.43 -21.66
N SER A 254 12.07 8.74 -22.40
CA SER A 254 13.21 9.55 -21.94
C SER A 254 12.86 10.94 -21.37
N GLU A 255 11.72 11.52 -21.75
CA GLU A 255 11.28 12.84 -21.31
C GLU A 255 10.84 12.93 -19.84
N TYR A 256 10.54 11.79 -19.19
CA TYR A 256 10.06 11.77 -17.80
C TYR A 256 11.14 11.46 -16.78
N LYS A 257 12.33 11.04 -17.22
CA LYS A 257 13.43 10.57 -16.38
C LYS A 257 14.24 11.72 -15.79
N MET A 258 15.14 11.42 -14.86
CA MET A 258 16.17 12.37 -14.44
C MET A 258 16.98 12.83 -15.66
N PRO A 259 16.97 14.12 -16.03
CA PRO A 259 17.73 14.58 -17.18
C PRO A 259 19.23 14.49 -16.95
N ASP A 260 19.98 14.03 -17.94
CA ASP A 260 21.46 13.97 -17.89
C ASP A 260 22.12 15.34 -17.67
N THR A 261 21.38 16.43 -17.91
CA THR A 261 21.82 17.81 -17.70
C THR A 261 21.77 18.24 -16.23
N VAL A 262 21.08 17.50 -15.36
CA VAL A 262 21.03 17.78 -13.92
C VAL A 262 22.38 17.37 -13.31
N THR A 263 23.04 18.32 -12.64
CA THR A 263 24.32 18.05 -11.95
C THR A 263 24.11 16.97 -10.89
N GLY A 264 24.92 15.91 -10.94
CA GLY A 264 24.76 14.75 -10.06
C GLY A 264 23.55 13.86 -10.40
N GLY A 265 22.91 14.03 -11.55
CA GLY A 265 21.83 13.17 -12.01
C GLY A 265 22.26 11.70 -12.16
N LYS A 266 21.43 10.78 -11.65
CA LYS A 266 21.64 9.33 -11.77
C LYS A 266 20.34 8.64 -12.16
N ALA A 267 20.43 7.36 -12.54
CA ALA A 267 19.30 6.52 -12.91
C ALA A 267 18.21 6.47 -11.82
N ASP A 268 16.95 6.48 -12.27
CA ASP A 268 15.79 6.45 -11.38
C ASP A 268 15.64 5.10 -10.68
N ILE A 269 14.96 5.12 -9.54
CA ILE A 269 14.73 3.96 -8.68
C ILE A 269 13.26 3.62 -8.71
N TRP A 270 12.96 2.32 -8.66
CA TRP A 270 11.61 1.80 -8.58
C TRP A 270 11.39 1.02 -7.30
N ILE A 271 10.28 1.31 -6.62
CA ILE A 271 9.78 0.51 -5.51
C ILE A 271 8.41 -0.06 -5.88
N ILE A 272 8.22 -1.37 -5.72
CA ILE A 272 6.91 -2.01 -5.87
C ILE A 272 6.59 -2.68 -4.54
N GLY A 273 5.64 -2.14 -3.79
CA GLY A 273 5.30 -2.63 -2.46
C GLY A 273 3.81 -2.83 -2.24
N GLY A 274 3.45 -3.83 -1.46
CA GLY A 274 2.06 -4.12 -1.12
C GLY A 274 1.77 -5.59 -0.88
N ASP A 275 0.48 -5.91 -0.95
CA ASP A 275 -0.03 -7.28 -0.85
C ASP A 275 -0.11 -7.89 -2.25
N PHE A 276 0.81 -8.80 -2.54
CA PHE A 276 0.87 -9.47 -3.85
C PHE A 276 -0.09 -10.66 -3.93
N ASN A 277 -0.70 -11.08 -2.81
CA ASN A 277 -1.50 -12.31 -2.72
C ASN A 277 -0.78 -13.55 -3.30
N ALA A 278 0.55 -13.53 -3.38
CA ALA A 278 1.40 -14.52 -4.02
C ALA A 278 2.55 -14.94 -3.11
N THR A 279 2.80 -16.25 -3.02
CA THR A 279 3.87 -16.82 -2.20
C THR A 279 5.26 -16.47 -2.73
N TYR A 280 6.27 -16.56 -1.87
CA TYR A 280 7.66 -16.20 -2.21
C TYR A 280 8.22 -16.94 -3.44
N ASP A 281 7.72 -18.16 -3.70
CA ASP A 281 8.09 -19.06 -4.79
C ASP A 281 7.07 -19.05 -5.96
N ALA A 282 6.05 -18.19 -5.90
CA ALA A 282 5.05 -18.08 -6.95
C ALA A 282 5.64 -17.49 -8.24
N GLU A 283 5.03 -17.86 -9.37
CA GLU A 283 5.49 -17.45 -10.71
C GLU A 283 5.51 -15.92 -10.86
N GLU A 284 4.54 -15.24 -10.26
CA GLU A 284 4.41 -13.79 -10.21
C GLU A 284 5.62 -13.12 -9.55
N ILE A 285 6.08 -13.68 -8.44
CA ILE A 285 7.20 -13.15 -7.66
C ILE A 285 8.52 -13.43 -8.36
N GLU A 286 8.68 -14.64 -8.90
CA GLU A 286 9.83 -15.00 -9.73
C GLU A 286 9.93 -14.12 -10.98
N HIS A 287 8.80 -13.78 -11.60
CA HIS A 287 8.78 -12.90 -12.77
C HIS A 287 9.31 -11.49 -12.43
N ILE A 288 8.89 -10.90 -11.31
CA ILE A 288 9.43 -9.61 -10.84
C ILE A 288 10.95 -9.68 -10.63
N ARG A 289 11.45 -10.75 -10.00
CA ARG A 289 12.89 -10.95 -9.77
C ARG A 289 13.67 -11.08 -11.07
N ARG A 290 13.13 -11.80 -12.06
CA ARG A 290 13.73 -11.94 -13.40
C ARG A 290 13.84 -10.61 -14.14
N MET A 291 12.96 -9.66 -13.86
CA MET A 291 13.03 -8.29 -14.38
C MET A 291 14.00 -7.40 -13.60
N GLY A 292 14.85 -7.97 -12.73
CA GLY A 292 15.94 -7.26 -12.07
C GLY A 292 15.57 -6.57 -10.76
N PHE A 293 14.35 -6.76 -10.27
CA PHE A 293 13.94 -6.28 -8.96
C PHE A 293 14.45 -7.21 -7.85
N VAL A 294 14.95 -6.60 -6.78
CA VAL A 294 15.43 -7.28 -5.58
C VAL A 294 14.39 -7.14 -4.48
N ASP A 295 14.07 -8.22 -3.78
CA ASP A 295 13.25 -8.17 -2.57
C ASP A 295 14.03 -7.45 -1.47
N ALA A 296 13.53 -6.29 -1.02
CA ALA A 296 14.18 -5.48 -0.01
C ALA A 296 14.02 -6.03 1.41
N LEU A 297 13.26 -7.11 1.59
CA LEU A 297 13.10 -7.86 2.84
C LEU A 297 13.28 -9.38 2.59
N PRO A 298 14.49 -9.86 2.28
CA PRO A 298 14.68 -11.28 1.95
C PRO A 298 14.47 -12.21 3.15
N ASP A 299 14.72 -11.74 4.38
CA ASP A 299 14.39 -12.47 5.60
C ASP A 299 12.91 -12.29 5.94
N LYS A 300 12.12 -13.34 5.67
CA LYS A 300 10.68 -13.39 5.93
C LYS A 300 10.33 -14.01 7.29
N GLN A 301 11.27 -14.16 8.22
CA GLN A 301 10.96 -14.59 9.58
C GLN A 301 10.21 -13.48 10.33
N LEU A 302 9.06 -13.81 10.90
CA LEU A 302 8.23 -12.87 11.66
C LEU A 302 8.92 -12.46 12.96
N HIS A 303 8.97 -11.15 13.18
CA HIS A 303 9.18 -10.58 14.50
C HIS A 303 7.82 -10.25 15.09
N ASP A 304 7.43 -10.97 16.13
CA ASP A 304 6.18 -10.72 16.84
C ASP A 304 6.39 -9.77 18.02
N ALA A 305 5.45 -8.84 18.22
CA ALA A 305 5.42 -7.97 19.39
C ALA A 305 5.31 -8.76 20.71
N ASP A 306 4.70 -9.95 20.66
CA ASP A 306 4.71 -10.95 21.72
C ASP A 306 5.72 -12.05 21.38
N PRO A 307 6.90 -12.10 22.05
CA PRO A 307 7.91 -13.12 21.79
C PRO A 307 7.45 -14.56 22.04
N ASP A 308 6.42 -14.76 22.87
CA ASP A 308 5.87 -16.07 23.20
C ASP A 308 4.79 -16.53 22.18
N SER A 309 4.44 -15.66 21.23
CA SER A 309 3.51 -15.98 20.15
C SER A 309 3.99 -17.17 19.32
N PRO A 310 3.08 -18.09 18.93
CA PRO A 310 3.45 -19.22 18.06
C PRO A 310 3.96 -18.77 16.70
N TYR A 311 3.66 -17.54 16.28
CA TYR A 311 4.11 -16.98 15.00
C TYR A 311 5.52 -16.37 15.06
N HIS A 312 6.06 -16.11 16.25
CA HIS A 312 7.40 -15.53 16.38
C HIS A 312 8.45 -16.46 15.76
N GLY A 313 9.27 -15.93 14.84
CA GLY A 313 10.28 -16.69 14.12
C GLY A 313 9.75 -17.59 12.98
N GLN A 314 8.42 -17.71 12.78
CA GLN A 314 7.88 -18.40 11.61
C GLN A 314 8.11 -17.58 10.34
N THR A 315 8.27 -18.26 9.21
CA THR A 315 8.33 -17.60 7.90
C THR A 315 6.93 -17.19 7.44
N GLY A 316 6.68 -15.90 7.28
CA GLY A 316 5.39 -15.40 6.81
C GLY A 316 5.22 -13.88 6.87
N THR A 317 4.17 -13.39 6.23
CA THR A 317 3.70 -12.00 6.33
C THR A 317 2.19 -11.91 6.54
N LYS A 318 1.44 -13.01 6.41
CA LYS A 318 0.02 -13.14 6.71
C LYS A 318 -0.24 -14.38 7.56
N TRP A 319 -1.18 -14.32 8.48
CA TRP A 319 -1.60 -15.45 9.33
C TRP A 319 -3.12 -15.52 9.48
N SER A 320 -3.61 -16.55 10.17
CA SER A 320 -5.03 -16.63 10.55
C SER A 320 -5.24 -16.02 11.94
N LEU A 321 -6.20 -15.11 12.08
CA LEU A 321 -6.56 -14.58 13.40
C LEU A 321 -7.38 -15.57 14.24
N HIS A 322 -7.98 -16.58 13.62
CA HIS A 322 -8.88 -17.52 14.27
C HIS A 322 -8.27 -18.91 14.45
N ASN A 323 -7.13 -19.18 13.82
CA ASN A 323 -6.47 -20.48 13.90
C ASN A 323 -4.94 -20.36 13.97
N ALA A 324 -4.41 -20.41 15.20
CA ALA A 324 -2.98 -20.40 15.48
C ALA A 324 -2.23 -21.61 14.89
N SER A 325 -2.94 -22.70 14.56
CA SER A 325 -2.31 -23.89 13.95
C SER A 325 -2.10 -23.75 12.45
N THR A 326 -2.74 -22.77 11.79
CA THR A 326 -2.50 -22.48 10.38
C THR A 326 -1.16 -21.76 10.25
N PRO A 327 -0.18 -22.33 9.52
CA PRO A 327 1.11 -21.68 9.34
C PRO A 327 0.97 -20.31 8.70
N ALA A 328 1.85 -19.39 9.09
CA ALA A 328 1.95 -18.11 8.39
C ALA A 328 2.39 -18.33 6.93
N VAL A 329 1.98 -17.41 6.04
CA VAL A 329 2.30 -17.44 4.62
C VAL A 329 2.87 -16.10 4.19
N VAL A 330 3.80 -16.08 3.24
CA VAL A 330 4.38 -14.83 2.71
C VAL A 330 3.53 -14.35 1.54
N LEU A 331 2.83 -13.22 1.66
CA LEU A 331 2.09 -12.58 0.54
C LEU A 331 2.51 -11.14 0.28
N ASP A 332 3.16 -10.51 1.25
CA ASP A 332 3.51 -9.10 1.22
C ASP A 332 5.00 -8.94 0.87
N HIS A 333 5.30 -8.00 -0.02
CA HIS A 333 6.66 -7.76 -0.48
C HIS A 333 6.94 -6.27 -0.68
N ILE A 334 8.21 -5.90 -0.62
CA ILE A 334 8.71 -4.61 -1.10
C ILE A 334 9.89 -4.91 -2.01
N PHE A 335 9.71 -4.68 -3.30
CA PHE A 335 10.76 -4.84 -4.30
C PHE A 335 11.42 -3.49 -4.60
N CYS A 336 12.72 -3.52 -4.84
CA CYS A 336 13.51 -2.40 -5.31
C CYS A 336 14.14 -2.74 -6.66
N GLY A 337 14.08 -1.83 -7.62
CA GLY A 337 14.66 -1.94 -8.96
C GLY A 337 15.41 -0.67 -9.36
N LEU A 338 16.41 -0.78 -10.22
CA LEU A 338 17.00 0.37 -10.92
C LEU A 338 16.55 0.37 -12.38
N GLU A 339 16.45 1.57 -12.94
CA GLU A 339 16.27 1.74 -14.37
C GLU A 339 17.47 1.15 -15.16
N HIS A 340 17.17 0.39 -16.24
CA HIS A 340 18.12 -0.19 -17.21
C HIS A 340 19.21 -1.13 -16.67
N SER A 341 19.07 -1.63 -15.43
CA SER A 341 20.02 -2.59 -14.87
C SER A 341 19.35 -3.63 -13.98
N THR A 342 19.75 -4.88 -14.14
CA THR A 342 19.71 -5.81 -13.02
C THR A 342 20.75 -5.31 -12.03
N PHE A 343 20.41 -5.22 -10.73
CA PHE A 343 21.45 -4.98 -9.74
C PHE A 343 22.55 -6.03 -9.97
N ALA A 344 23.79 -5.58 -10.21
CA ALA A 344 24.92 -6.48 -9.98
C ALA A 344 24.77 -7.03 -8.55
N ALA A 345 25.17 -8.28 -8.31
CA ALA A 345 25.12 -8.85 -6.96
C ALA A 345 25.76 -7.86 -5.96
N GLY A 346 24.95 -7.30 -5.04
CA GLY A 346 25.38 -6.27 -4.07
C GLY A 346 25.06 -4.81 -4.42
N GLY A 347 24.27 -4.52 -5.46
CA GLY A 347 23.97 -3.15 -5.89
C GLY A 347 22.92 -2.37 -5.09
N VAL A 348 22.22 -2.99 -4.13
CA VAL A 348 21.40 -2.30 -3.12
C VAL A 348 21.84 -2.75 -1.75
N ASP A 349 22.11 -1.82 -0.86
CA ASP A 349 22.26 -2.14 0.56
C ASP A 349 20.88 -2.09 1.23
N VAL A 350 20.36 -3.28 1.56
CA VAL A 350 19.12 -3.48 2.32
C VAL A 350 19.39 -3.97 3.75
N SER A 351 20.63 -3.88 4.23
CA SER A 351 21.03 -4.37 5.57
C SER A 351 20.30 -3.65 6.72
N GLY A 352 19.73 -2.48 6.45
CA GLY A 352 18.92 -1.74 7.40
C GLY A 352 17.44 -2.13 7.42
N SER A 353 16.98 -2.96 6.48
CA SER A 353 15.59 -3.44 6.44
C SER A 353 15.31 -4.33 7.66
N ARG A 354 14.06 -4.30 8.13
CA ARG A 354 13.64 -5.07 9.30
C ARG A 354 12.82 -6.29 8.86
N ARG A 355 12.88 -7.36 9.65
CA ARG A 355 12.00 -8.52 9.53
C ARG A 355 10.52 -8.11 9.54
N PRO A 356 9.63 -8.80 8.80
CA PRO A 356 8.19 -8.57 8.89
C PRO A 356 7.72 -8.55 10.34
N TYR A 357 6.95 -7.53 10.72
CA TYR A 357 6.55 -7.32 12.12
C TYR A 357 5.07 -7.56 12.33
N ARG A 358 4.71 -8.40 13.30
CA ARG A 358 3.33 -8.58 13.76
C ARG A 358 3.10 -7.64 14.95
N PRO A 359 2.42 -6.50 14.76
CA PRO A 359 2.15 -5.58 15.85
C PRO A 359 1.13 -6.15 16.84
N HIS A 360 1.21 -5.71 18.09
CA HIS A 360 0.22 -6.03 19.11
C HIS A 360 -0.97 -5.08 19.02
N PHE A 361 -2.18 -5.63 18.95
CA PHE A 361 -3.43 -4.88 19.06
C PHE A 361 -4.11 -5.25 20.38
N ASP A 362 -4.32 -4.26 21.26
CA ASP A 362 -5.11 -4.45 22.50
C ASP A 362 -6.57 -4.84 22.19
N ARG A 363 -7.06 -4.44 21.01
CA ARG A 363 -8.41 -4.70 20.50
C ARG A 363 -8.35 -5.64 19.30
N ALA A 364 -8.55 -6.93 19.56
CA ALA A 364 -8.39 -7.99 18.57
C ALA A 364 -9.32 -7.84 17.35
N GLU A 365 -10.47 -7.20 17.52
CA GLU A 365 -11.42 -6.92 16.44
C GLU A 365 -10.85 -5.99 15.34
N PHE A 366 -9.84 -5.18 15.67
CA PHE A 366 -9.15 -4.31 14.72
C PHE A 366 -7.82 -4.87 14.24
N ALA A 367 -7.39 -6.03 14.74
CA ALA A 367 -6.10 -6.60 14.39
C ALA A 367 -6.01 -6.88 12.88
N SER A 368 -4.92 -6.44 12.26
CA SER A 368 -4.56 -6.89 10.92
C SER A 368 -4.05 -8.34 11.00
N ASP A 369 -4.40 -9.13 9.99
CA ASP A 369 -3.84 -10.45 9.76
C ASP A 369 -2.56 -10.41 8.91
N HIS A 370 -2.04 -9.22 8.62
CA HIS A 370 -0.82 -8.96 7.88
C HIS A 370 0.25 -8.27 8.72
N ALA A 371 1.50 -8.61 8.44
CA ALA A 371 2.68 -7.99 9.00
C ALA A 371 2.89 -6.58 8.42
N VAL A 372 3.51 -5.73 9.22
CA VAL A 372 4.11 -4.48 8.76
C VAL A 372 5.46 -4.81 8.14
N LEU A 373 5.69 -4.35 6.91
CA LEU A 373 6.98 -4.46 6.24
C LEU A 373 7.72 -3.13 6.29
N TYR A 374 9.02 -3.17 6.56
CA TYR A 374 9.88 -1.98 6.55
C TYR A 374 11.18 -2.25 5.81
N ALA A 375 11.35 -1.55 4.68
CA ALA A 375 12.56 -1.57 3.87
C ALA A 375 13.39 -0.31 4.13
N LYS A 376 14.68 -0.48 4.40
CA LYS A 376 15.65 0.63 4.44
C LYS A 376 16.67 0.38 3.34
N ILE A 377 16.55 1.18 2.29
CA ILE A 377 17.23 1.00 1.02
C ILE A 377 18.30 2.08 0.90
N ARG A 378 19.55 1.65 0.87
CA ARG A 378 20.69 2.52 0.59
C ARG A 378 21.21 2.25 -0.80
N LEU A 379 21.31 3.34 -1.57
CA LEU A 379 21.78 3.29 -2.94
C LEU A 379 23.31 3.42 -2.96
N PRO A 380 24.00 2.70 -3.86
CA PRO A 380 25.43 2.88 -4.09
C PRO A 380 25.68 4.29 -4.65
N ALA A 381 26.81 4.88 -4.24
CA ALA A 381 27.26 6.20 -4.68
C ALA A 381 27.59 6.27 -6.19
#